data_AF-A0A7V6DQE6-F1
#
_entry.id   AF-A0A7V6DQE6-F1
#
_cell.length_a   1.000
_cell.length_b   1.000
_cell.length_c   1.000
_cell.angle_alpha   90.00
_cell.angle_beta   90.00
_cell.angle_gamma   90.00
#
_symmetry.space_group_name_H-M   'P 1'
#
loop_
_entity.id
_entity.type
_entity.pdbx_description
1 polymer ?
#
loop_
_entity_poly.entity_id
_entity_poly.type
_entity_poly.pdbx_seq_one_letter_code
_entity_poly.pdbx_strand_id
1 'polypeptide(L)'
;MDLKDSLRQDRARGKGKEPFSPSLFSHVGGLVRSHHLGEDFRRLIDSMTCAAVEILARRCRADAKPPYESPLFFLATSAEYLLIRKILTGLNNPYLAFAHCPEEILLSATLWQRRPGLDQDVLASRHFAVLL
;
A
#
# COMPACT_ATOMS: atom_id res chain seq x y z
N MET A 1 -29.70 -8.05 -35.70
CA MET A 1 -29.49 -7.01 -34.68
C MET A 1 -28.38 -6.10 -35.17
N ASP A 2 -28.55 -4.79 -35.02
CA ASP A 2 -27.53 -3.79 -35.35
C ASP A 2 -26.42 -3.81 -34.28
N LEU A 3 -25.15 -3.80 -34.71
CA LEU A 3 -23.96 -3.81 -33.84
C LEU A 3 -24.00 -2.66 -32.83
N LYS A 4 -24.60 -1.53 -33.21
CA LYS A 4 -24.75 -0.37 -32.35
C LYS A 4 -25.66 -0.65 -31.16
N ASP A 5 -26.68 -1.49 -31.34
CA ASP A 5 -27.62 -1.86 -30.29
C ASP A 5 -27.05 -2.93 -29.36
N SER A 6 -26.23 -3.86 -29.86
CA SER A 6 -25.53 -4.83 -29.00
C SER A 6 -24.54 -4.13 -28.07
N LEU A 7 -23.74 -3.19 -28.59
CA LEU A 7 -22.79 -2.41 -27.79
C LEU A 7 -23.47 -1.54 -26.72
N ARG A 8 -24.65 -0.99 -27.02
CA ARG A 8 -25.45 -0.22 -26.05
C ARG A 8 -26.01 -1.11 -24.95
N GLN A 9 -26.50 -2.30 -25.30
CA GLN A 9 -26.97 -3.29 -24.31
C GLN A 9 -25.84 -3.80 -23.43
N ASP A 10 -24.67 -4.08 -23.99
CA ASP A 10 -23.49 -4.51 -23.22
C ASP A 10 -23.03 -3.44 -22.23
N ARG A 11 -22.99 -2.16 -22.66
CA ARG A 11 -22.67 -1.04 -21.76
C ARG A 11 -23.72 -0.84 -20.68
N ALA A 12 -24.99 -1.03 -20.99
CA ALA A 12 -26.09 -0.91 -20.03
C ALA A 12 -26.06 -2.05 -18.99
N ARG A 13 -25.73 -3.28 -19.41
CA ARG A 13 -25.53 -4.43 -18.52
C ARG A 13 -24.30 -4.27 -17.63
N GLY A 14 -23.25 -3.62 -18.14
CA GLY A 14 -22.05 -3.29 -17.38
C GLY A 14 -22.16 -2.07 -16.45
N LYS A 15 -23.36 -1.52 -16.18
CA LYS A 15 -23.55 -0.35 -15.28
C LYS A 15 -23.41 -0.66 -13.78
N GLY A 16 -23.37 -1.94 -13.39
CA GLY A 16 -22.99 -2.35 -12.04
C GLY A 16 -21.47 -2.50 -11.90
N LYS A 17 -20.68 -1.50 -12.32
CA LYS A 17 -19.23 -1.55 -12.06
C LYS A 17 -19.02 -1.25 -10.59
N GLU A 18 -18.24 -2.10 -9.91
CA GLU A 18 -17.77 -1.79 -8.57
C GLU A 18 -17.10 -0.41 -8.56
N PRO A 19 -17.18 0.33 -7.42
CA PRO A 19 -16.45 1.57 -7.25
C PRO A 19 -14.98 1.35 -7.62
N PHE A 20 -14.44 2.22 -8.45
CA PHE A 20 -13.04 2.13 -8.83
C PHE A 20 -12.17 2.31 -7.58
N SER A 21 -11.43 1.28 -7.19
CA SER A 21 -10.49 1.31 -6.07
C SER A 21 -9.06 1.59 -6.56
N PRO A 22 -8.27 2.40 -5.84
CA PRO A 22 -6.85 2.57 -6.15
C PRO A 22 -6.12 1.22 -6.19
N SER A 23 -5.25 1.05 -7.18
CA SER A 23 -4.38 -0.12 -7.22
C SER A 23 -3.33 -0.04 -6.09
N LEU A 24 -2.77 -1.18 -5.67
CA LEU A 24 -1.65 -1.18 -4.71
C LEU A 24 -0.45 -0.35 -5.22
N PHE A 25 -0.24 -0.30 -6.53
CA PHE A 25 0.76 0.56 -7.14
C PHE A 25 0.45 2.05 -6.91
N SER A 26 -0.81 2.45 -7.08
CA SER A 26 -1.27 3.82 -6.84
C SER A 26 -1.21 4.20 -5.36
N HIS A 27 -1.54 3.25 -4.49
CA HIS A 27 -1.45 3.38 -3.04
C HIS A 27 -0.02 3.63 -2.57
N VAL A 28 0.90 2.73 -2.92
CA VAL A 28 2.32 2.86 -2.57
C VAL A 28 2.94 4.08 -3.26
N GLY A 29 2.56 4.37 -4.51
CA GLY A 29 3.03 5.54 -5.23
C GLY A 29 2.68 6.86 -4.55
N GLY A 30 1.44 6.98 -4.04
CA GLY A 30 1.03 8.15 -3.27
C GLY A 30 1.84 8.32 -1.98
N LEU A 31 2.19 7.22 -1.28
CA LEU A 31 3.06 7.26 -0.09
C LEU A 31 4.47 7.69 -0.45
N VAL A 32 5.04 7.12 -1.51
CA VAL A 32 6.37 7.48 -2.00
C VAL A 32 6.45 8.98 -2.29
N ARG A 33 5.45 9.53 -2.99
CA ARG A 33 5.43 10.95 -3.34
C ARG A 33 5.16 11.86 -2.15
N SER A 34 4.15 11.57 -1.34
CA SER A 34 3.74 12.41 -0.20
C SER A 34 4.82 12.50 0.89
N HIS A 35 5.63 11.45 1.05
CA HIS A 35 6.73 11.42 2.01
C HIS A 35 8.10 11.66 1.37
N HIS A 36 8.15 12.05 0.09
CA HIS A 36 9.41 12.31 -0.64
C HIS A 36 10.43 11.15 -0.53
N LEU A 37 9.93 9.91 -0.60
CA LEU A 37 10.78 8.73 -0.47
C LEU A 37 11.64 8.57 -1.73
N GLY A 38 12.93 8.34 -1.50
CA GLY A 38 13.92 8.18 -2.56
C GLY A 38 14.92 7.07 -2.27
N GLU A 39 16.15 7.24 -2.74
CA GLU A 39 17.21 6.24 -2.63
C GLU A 39 17.59 5.91 -1.16
N ASP A 40 17.41 6.83 -0.22
CA ASP A 40 17.62 6.55 1.21
C ASP A 40 16.64 5.49 1.72
N PHE A 41 15.37 5.62 1.35
CA PHE A 41 14.35 4.64 1.71
C PHE A 41 14.59 3.31 1.01
N ARG A 42 15.08 3.33 -0.24
CA ARG A 42 15.49 2.12 -0.96
C ARG A 42 16.59 1.36 -0.22
N ARG A 43 17.64 2.05 0.21
CA ARG A 43 18.75 1.47 1.00
C ARG A 43 18.27 0.97 2.35
N LEU A 44 17.31 1.67 2.96
CA LEU A 44 16.70 1.26 4.21
C LEU A 44 15.97 -0.09 4.06
N ILE A 45 15.21 -0.29 2.98
CA ILE A 45 14.56 -1.58 2.69
C ILE A 45 15.60 -2.70 2.57
N ASP A 46 16.70 -2.46 1.85
CA ASP A 46 17.75 -3.46 1.64
C ASP A 46 18.51 -3.87 2.90
N SER A 47 18.60 -2.95 3.87
CA SER A 47 19.32 -3.16 5.13
C SER A 47 18.41 -3.57 6.29
N MET A 48 17.10 -3.64 6.06
CA MET A 48 16.13 -3.89 7.11
C MET A 48 16.20 -5.34 7.60
N THR A 49 16.55 -5.52 8.88
CA THR A 49 16.58 -6.83 9.55
C THR A 49 15.41 -6.97 10.52
N CYS A 50 15.09 -8.20 10.93
CA CYS A 50 14.05 -8.44 11.94
C CYS A 50 14.29 -7.63 13.23
N ALA A 51 15.54 -7.53 13.69
CA ALA A 51 15.88 -6.75 14.88
C ALA A 51 15.66 -5.23 14.66
N ALA A 52 15.97 -4.71 13.48
CA ALA A 52 15.73 -3.30 13.15
C ALA A 52 14.23 -2.97 13.10
N VAL A 53 13.41 -3.88 12.58
CA VAL A 53 11.94 -3.76 12.58
C VAL A 53 11.40 -3.69 14.01
N GLU A 54 11.86 -4.54 14.92
CA GLU A 54 11.41 -4.50 16.32
C GLU A 54 11.77 -3.18 17.00
N ILE A 55 12.96 -2.64 16.73
CA ILE A 55 13.38 -1.34 17.25
C ILE A 55 12.48 -0.24 16.68
N LEU A 56 12.17 -0.29 15.38
CA LEU A 56 11.27 0.66 14.73
C LEU A 56 9.88 0.60 15.36
N ALA A 57 9.30 -0.59 15.53
CA ALA A 57 7.99 -0.79 16.15
C ALA A 57 7.93 -0.19 17.56
N ARG A 58 8.97 -0.40 18.39
CA ARG A 58 9.04 0.17 19.75
C ARG A 58 9.19 1.70 19.76
N ARG A 59 9.78 2.29 18.72
CA ARG A 59 9.96 3.74 18.59
C ARG A 59 8.70 4.44 18.09
N CYS A 60 7.93 3.78 17.23
CA CYS A 60 6.64 4.26 16.77
C CYS A 60 5.63 4.28 17.93
N ARG A 61 5.26 5.48 18.41
CA ARG A 61 4.27 5.67 19.49
C ARG A 61 2.86 5.99 18.98
N ALA A 62 2.57 5.68 17.72
CA ALA A 62 1.28 5.99 17.11
C ALA A 62 0.30 4.85 17.37
N ASP A 63 -0.81 5.14 18.07
CA ASP A 63 -1.92 4.18 18.24
C ASP A 63 -2.86 4.18 17.03
N ALA A 64 -3.11 5.36 16.47
CA ALA A 64 -3.97 5.57 15.32
C ALA A 64 -3.14 5.86 14.06
N LYS A 65 -3.67 5.49 12.91
CA LYS A 65 -3.04 5.81 11.63
C LYS A 65 -3.15 7.29 11.31
N PRO A 66 -2.11 7.89 10.69
CA PRO A 66 -2.26 9.20 10.10
C PRO A 66 -3.32 9.14 8.99
N PRO A 67 -4.08 10.24 8.77
CA PRO A 67 -4.99 10.32 7.65
C PRO A 67 -4.17 10.26 6.35
N TYR A 68 -4.52 9.31 5.49
CA TYR A 68 -3.92 9.16 4.18
C TYR A 68 -4.99 8.73 3.19
N GLU A 69 -5.08 9.45 2.09
CA GLU A 69 -5.95 9.10 0.97
C GLU A 69 -5.09 8.77 -0.24
N SER A 70 -5.25 7.54 -0.74
CA SER A 70 -4.54 7.10 -1.92
C SER A 70 -5.04 7.82 -3.16
N PRO A 71 -4.14 8.26 -4.06
CA PRO A 71 -4.56 8.78 -5.35
C PRO A 71 -5.22 7.68 -6.19
N LEU A 72 -6.38 7.96 -6.77
CA LEU A 72 -7.09 7.03 -7.66
C LEU A 72 -6.20 6.59 -8.84
N PHE A 73 -5.47 7.54 -9.42
CA PHE A 73 -4.52 7.29 -10.50
C PHE A 73 -3.17 7.91 -10.14
N PHE A 74 -2.13 7.09 -10.18
CA PHE A 74 -0.77 7.54 -9.91
C PHE A 74 0.09 7.42 -11.16
N LEU A 75 0.63 8.56 -11.60
CA LEU A 75 1.60 8.62 -12.68
C LEU A 75 2.99 8.80 -12.07
N ALA A 76 3.75 7.71 -12.07
CA ALA A 76 5.09 7.68 -11.51
C ALA A 76 6.12 8.28 -12.47
N THR A 77 7.06 9.05 -11.94
CA THR A 77 8.33 9.31 -12.61
C THR A 77 9.17 8.03 -12.66
N SER A 78 10.23 8.02 -13.48
CA SER A 78 11.12 6.86 -13.59
C SER A 78 11.71 6.43 -12.24
N ALA A 79 12.17 7.40 -11.43
CA ALA A 79 12.74 7.14 -10.11
C ALA A 79 11.70 6.56 -9.13
N GLU A 80 10.50 7.15 -9.07
CA GLU A 80 9.42 6.64 -8.23
C GLU A 80 8.99 5.25 -8.66
N TYR A 81 8.88 4.99 -9.96
CA TYR A 81 8.50 3.68 -10.48
C TYR A 81 9.47 2.57 -10.03
N LEU A 82 10.78 2.83 -10.09
CA LEU A 82 11.80 1.87 -9.64
C LEU A 82 11.68 1.59 -8.14
N LEU A 83 11.45 2.63 -7.32
CA LEU A 83 11.26 2.48 -5.88
C LEU A 83 9.96 1.72 -5.55
N ILE A 84 8.84 2.08 -6.18
CA ILE A 84 7.55 1.41 -5.99
C ILE A 84 7.67 -0.06 -6.38
N ARG A 85 8.27 -0.37 -7.55
CA ARG A 85 8.52 -1.76 -7.96
C ARG A 85 9.31 -2.51 -6.91
N LYS A 86 10.38 -1.92 -6.37
CA LYS A 86 11.20 -2.54 -5.34
C LYS A 86 10.44 -2.79 -4.04
N ILE A 87 9.58 -1.86 -3.60
CA ILE A 87 8.69 -2.07 -2.45
C ILE A 87 7.76 -3.25 -2.71
N LEU A 88 7.08 -3.25 -3.86
CA LEU A 88 6.09 -4.27 -4.21
C LEU A 88 6.71 -5.66 -4.37
N THR A 89 7.91 -5.77 -4.95
CA THR A 89 8.57 -7.07 -5.12
C THR A 89 9.32 -7.53 -3.87
N GLY A 90 9.93 -6.61 -3.13
CA GLY A 90 10.75 -6.93 -1.97
C GLY A 90 9.95 -7.25 -0.71
N LEU A 91 8.83 -6.55 -0.49
CA LEU A 91 8.00 -6.73 0.70
C LEU A 91 6.71 -7.49 0.43
N ASN A 92 6.35 -7.74 -0.84
CA ASN A 92 5.15 -8.40 -1.35
C ASN A 92 4.27 -9.10 -0.29
N ASN A 93 3.33 -8.36 0.30
CA ASN A 93 2.42 -8.88 1.32
C ASN A 93 1.07 -8.14 1.25
N PRO A 94 -0.04 -8.78 1.69
CA PRO A 94 -1.37 -8.19 1.60
C PRO A 94 -1.56 -6.95 2.49
N TYR A 95 -0.74 -6.78 3.54
CA TYR A 95 -0.88 -5.67 4.48
C TYR A 95 -0.35 -4.34 3.92
N LEU A 96 0.44 -4.36 2.84
CA LEU A 96 0.87 -3.14 2.16
C LEU A 96 -0.30 -2.26 1.68
N ALA A 97 -1.44 -2.86 1.36
CA ALA A 97 -2.64 -2.13 0.95
C ALA A 97 -3.20 -1.21 2.05
N PHE A 98 -2.84 -1.47 3.31
CA PHE A 98 -3.31 -0.72 4.46
C PHE A 98 -2.24 0.23 5.04
N ALA A 99 -1.02 0.28 4.48
CA ALA A 99 0.02 1.17 4.98
C ALA A 99 -0.35 2.65 4.72
N HIS A 100 -0.22 3.52 5.71
CA HIS A 100 -0.51 4.96 5.61
C HIS A 100 0.73 5.83 5.75
N CYS A 101 1.87 5.25 6.11
CA CYS A 101 3.15 5.96 6.23
C CYS A 101 4.34 5.04 5.90
N PRO A 102 5.55 5.60 5.71
CA PRO A 102 6.74 4.83 5.34
C PRO A 102 7.11 3.76 6.36
N GLU A 103 6.90 4.02 7.65
CA GLU A 103 7.15 3.07 8.72
C GLU A 103 6.26 1.84 8.58
N GLU A 104 4.97 2.02 8.27
CA GLU A 104 4.05 0.90 8.05
C GLU A 104 4.42 0.07 6.84
N ILE A 105 4.98 0.67 5.78
CA ILE A 105 5.54 -0.09 4.65
C ILE A 105 6.60 -1.06 5.18
N LEU A 106 7.54 -0.58 6.00
CA LEU A 106 8.64 -1.39 6.56
C LEU A 106 8.14 -2.46 7.54
N LEU A 107 7.13 -2.15 8.35
CA LEU A 107 6.58 -3.07 9.35
C LEU A 107 5.67 -4.16 8.74
N SER A 108 5.05 -3.88 7.58
CA SER A 108 4.02 -4.71 6.95
C SER A 108 4.41 -6.19 6.80
N ALA A 109 5.61 -6.45 6.28
CA ALA A 109 6.08 -7.81 6.00
C ALA A 109 6.27 -8.61 7.30
N THR A 110 6.84 -7.99 8.34
CA THR A 110 7.04 -8.66 9.63
C THR A 110 5.72 -8.88 10.34
N LEU A 111 4.79 -7.93 10.25
CA LEU A 111 3.44 -8.09 10.81
C LEU A 111 2.71 -9.27 10.14
N TRP A 112 2.78 -9.36 8.81
CA TRP A 112 2.20 -10.49 8.07
C TRP A 112 2.79 -11.83 8.48
N GLN A 113 4.12 -11.91 8.65
CA GLN A 113 4.81 -13.13 9.06
C GLN A 113 4.42 -13.59 10.47
N ARG A 114 4.24 -12.66 11.42
CA ARG A 114 3.93 -12.99 12.81
C ARG A 114 2.45 -13.27 13.06
N ARG A 115 1.58 -12.50 12.40
CA ARG A 115 0.13 -12.55 12.59
C ARG A 115 -0.58 -12.54 11.24
N PRO A 116 -0.50 -13.64 10.49
CA PRO A 116 -1.28 -13.77 9.27
C PRO A 116 -2.77 -13.87 9.61
N GLY A 117 -3.61 -13.17 8.86
CA GLY A 117 -5.07 -13.21 9.02
C GLY A 117 -5.66 -12.19 9.99
N LEU A 118 -4.97 -11.07 10.22
CA LEU A 118 -5.58 -9.92 10.89
C LEU A 118 -6.74 -9.38 10.06
N ASP A 119 -7.79 -8.98 10.77
CA ASP A 119 -8.98 -8.42 10.15
C ASP A 119 -8.69 -7.08 9.44
N GLN A 120 -9.37 -6.83 8.33
CA GLN A 120 -9.13 -5.65 7.50
C GLN A 120 -9.47 -4.36 8.22
N ASP A 121 -10.49 -4.35 9.09
CA ASP A 121 -10.88 -3.16 9.85
C ASP A 121 -9.81 -2.83 10.90
N VAL A 122 -9.17 -3.85 11.47
CA VAL A 122 -8.03 -3.68 12.38
C VAL A 122 -6.82 -3.11 11.64
N LEU A 123 -6.51 -3.66 10.45
CA LEU A 123 -5.42 -3.17 9.61
C LEU A 123 -5.65 -1.76 9.09
N ALA A 124 -6.90 -1.35 8.86
CA ALA A 124 -7.25 -0.01 8.40
C ALA A 124 -7.22 1.04 9.53
N SER A 125 -7.49 0.65 10.78
CA SER A 125 -7.65 1.59 11.89
C SER A 125 -6.40 1.75 12.77
N ARG A 126 -5.62 0.68 12.96
CA ARG A 126 -4.51 0.64 13.92
C ARG A 126 -3.17 0.69 13.24
N HIS A 127 -2.26 1.48 13.80
CA HIS A 127 -0.90 1.54 13.31
C HIS A 127 -0.19 0.18 13.48
N PHE A 128 0.56 -0.26 12.46
CA PHE A 128 1.18 -1.60 12.45
C PHE A 128 2.11 -1.87 13.63
N ALA A 129 2.76 -0.83 14.17
CA ALA A 129 3.63 -0.96 15.34
C ALA A 129 2.91 -1.51 16.58
N VAL A 130 1.61 -1.20 16.76
CA VAL A 130 0.81 -1.68 17.90
C VAL A 130 0.31 -3.12 17.67
N LEU A 131 0.29 -3.56 16.41
CA LEU A 131 -0.17 -4.89 16.02
C LEU A 131 0.94 -5.95 16.03
N LEU A 132 2.20 -5.52 16.06
CA LEU A 132 3.40 -6.37 16.18
C LEU A 132 3.48 -7.03 17.56
#